data_AF-A0A6A5FLD6-F1
#
_entry.id   AF-A0A6A5FLD6-F1
#
_cell.length_a   1.000
_cell.length_b   1.000
_cell.length_c   1.000
_cell.angle_alpha   90.00
_cell.angle_beta   90.00
_cell.angle_gamma   90.00
#
_symmetry.space_group_name_H-M   'P 1'
#
loop_
_entity.id
_entity.type
_entity.pdbx_description
1 polymer ?
#
loop_
_entity_poly.entity_id
_entity_poly.type
_entity_poly.pdbx_seq_one_letter_code
_entity_poly.pdbx_strand_id
1 'polypeptide(L)'
;MPPKAKSKKSAKVKSSTVVDGLSTDEMSKDQLEEHIIRLREELDREREERSYFQLERDKIQAFWEISKRSLEETQAELRNGHRERDEAEERHRVEITVYKQKLKHVLSEHHDNISELKMDAVASTSLIQNQHTVSELGLRTEVHGLQADFRHNQAHNQNCIKDLKLKHQVELMELANDYDRRIREIEVKYRKKMQSMIDAEGKRRRAEVNEIEDRMKGRVVALMEEHDRALRGAEEYYSAVQTKLLADQKLLKEELAEATKRQARVDRELSAAEQENKRLSASLQDVQRKLPELRKQLDDHNRAKAKMATSRARVKVAEKELRDLTVEHELLLQAAEKVQRERDELLRLQTEAILDVQQKSGLKELLLERKLAALAETVEKKEAQLSVALSASNLDQTAGAGAANKLEEILASKRATIDALQSDLARDCKEYDGLLRSCQEELEASGGPLTHSSFRPSEHILRGRTSLGPASQH
;
A
#
# COMPACT_ATOMS: atom_id res chain seq x y z
N MET A 1 204.19 123.95 7.84
CA MET A 1 205.20 123.80 6.79
C MET A 1 204.99 124.87 5.71
N PRO A 2 206.06 125.35 5.04
CA PRO A 2 206.23 126.72 4.52
C PRO A 2 206.04 126.77 2.97
N PRO A 3 206.39 127.81 2.16
CA PRO A 3 207.53 128.75 2.20
C PRO A 3 207.11 130.25 2.24
N LYS A 4 207.83 131.23 2.82
CA LYS A 4 209.24 131.70 2.81
C LYS A 4 209.78 132.24 1.47
N ALA A 5 209.93 133.57 1.38
CA ALA A 5 211.10 134.30 0.87
C ALA A 5 210.94 135.79 1.23
N LYS A 6 211.75 136.43 2.11
CA LYS A 6 213.18 136.79 2.12
C LYS A 6 213.52 138.09 1.37
N SER A 7 214.05 139.03 2.18
CA SER A 7 215.12 140.00 1.89
C SER A 7 214.73 141.23 1.03
N LYS A 8 215.30 142.43 1.20
CA LYS A 8 216.64 142.80 1.70
C LYS A 8 216.71 144.34 1.90
N LYS A 9 217.46 144.75 2.94
CA LYS A 9 218.40 145.92 3.05
C LYS A 9 218.67 146.66 1.73
N SER A 10 218.89 147.97 1.61
CA SER A 10 219.63 149.01 2.38
C SER A 10 219.62 150.24 1.44
N ALA A 11 219.68 151.50 1.86
CA ALA A 11 220.95 152.12 2.19
C ALA A 11 220.74 153.61 2.55
N LYS A 12 221.55 154.00 3.51
CA LYS A 12 221.86 155.33 4.00
C LYS A 12 222.52 156.16 2.89
N VAL A 13 221.92 157.29 2.52
CA VAL A 13 222.63 158.40 1.88
C VAL A 13 222.35 159.64 2.72
N LYS A 14 223.42 160.18 3.29
CA LYS A 14 223.49 161.51 3.87
C LYS A 14 223.14 162.51 2.77
N SER A 15 222.13 163.33 3.00
CA SER A 15 222.07 164.65 2.40
C SER A 15 221.60 165.60 3.48
N SER A 16 222.49 166.54 3.79
CA SER A 16 222.23 167.89 4.28
C SER A 16 220.88 168.09 4.97
N THR A 17 220.92 168.37 6.27
CA THR A 17 219.83 169.03 6.98
C THR A 17 219.65 170.43 6.37
N VAL A 18 219.03 170.49 5.19
CA VAL A 18 218.46 171.72 4.66
C VAL A 18 217.14 171.85 5.38
N VAL A 19 217.15 172.63 6.44
CA VAL A 19 215.94 173.07 7.11
C VAL A 19 215.81 174.53 6.70
N ASP A 20 214.87 174.79 5.79
CA ASP A 20 214.55 176.12 5.23
C ASP A 20 215.70 176.89 4.55
N GLY A 21 216.61 176.20 3.85
CA GLY A 21 217.41 176.84 2.79
C GLY A 21 218.43 177.91 3.21
N LEU A 22 218.73 178.09 4.50
CA LEU A 22 219.76 179.02 5.01
C LEU A 22 220.71 178.34 6.03
N SER A 23 221.98 178.82 6.07
CA SER A 23 223.05 178.31 6.94
C SER A 23 222.83 178.71 8.40
N THR A 24 222.92 177.74 9.31
CA THR A 24 222.78 177.95 10.77
C THR A 24 223.89 178.82 11.39
N ASP A 25 224.92 179.20 10.62
CA ASP A 25 226.02 180.08 11.08
C ASP A 25 225.73 181.60 10.89
N GLU A 26 224.62 181.97 10.23
CA GLU A 26 224.24 183.39 10.00
C GLU A 26 222.93 183.80 10.66
N MET A 27 222.23 182.86 11.32
CA MET A 27 220.94 183.10 11.97
C MET A 27 221.14 183.63 13.40
N SER A 28 220.41 184.68 13.79
CA SER A 28 220.45 185.15 15.17
C SER A 28 219.77 184.15 16.10
N LYS A 29 220.17 184.13 17.37
CA LYS A 29 219.65 183.22 18.40
C LYS A 29 218.10 183.17 18.43
N ASP A 30 217.44 184.30 18.21
CA ASP A 30 215.98 184.41 18.23
C ASP A 30 215.32 183.61 17.09
N GLN A 31 215.96 183.52 15.92
CA GLN A 31 215.42 182.77 14.78
C GLN A 31 215.54 181.25 14.97
N LEU A 32 216.52 180.78 15.75
CA LEU A 32 216.65 179.37 16.12
C LEU A 32 215.62 178.94 17.17
N GLU A 33 215.27 179.82 18.11
CA GLU A 33 214.25 179.56 19.13
C GLU A 33 212.85 179.42 18.51
N GLU A 34 212.52 180.27 17.53
CA GLU A 34 211.25 180.21 16.80
C GLU A 34 211.09 178.90 16.00
N HIS A 35 212.18 178.38 15.45
CA HIS A 35 212.18 177.13 14.70
C HIS A 35 211.99 175.90 15.62
N ILE A 36 212.47 175.96 16.86
CA ILE A 36 212.23 174.92 17.87
C ILE A 36 210.75 174.89 18.27
N ILE A 37 210.09 176.04 18.34
CA ILE A 37 208.65 176.14 18.67
C ILE A 37 207.81 175.47 17.57
N ARG A 38 208.06 175.78 16.29
CA ARG A 38 207.32 175.16 15.17
C ARG A 38 207.44 173.63 15.14
N LEU A 39 208.65 173.10 15.36
CA LEU A 39 208.85 171.64 15.40
C LEU A 39 208.15 170.97 16.58
N ARG A 40 207.99 171.67 17.72
CA ARG A 40 207.20 171.17 18.85
C ARG A 40 205.71 171.16 18.54
N GLU A 41 205.21 172.23 17.92
CA GLU A 41 203.81 172.30 17.48
C GLU A 41 203.47 171.24 16.43
N GLU A 42 204.39 170.96 15.49
CA GLU A 42 204.24 169.87 14.52
C GLU A 42 204.23 168.49 15.21
N LEU A 43 205.13 168.28 16.17
CA LEU A 43 205.17 167.03 16.94
C LEU A 43 203.88 166.80 17.74
N ASP A 44 203.32 167.86 18.34
CA ASP A 44 202.09 167.77 19.12
C ASP A 44 200.86 167.58 18.22
N ARG A 45 200.80 168.22 17.04
CA ARG A 45 199.79 167.93 16.02
C ARG A 45 199.82 166.47 15.58
N GLU A 46 201.00 165.95 15.25
CA GLU A 46 201.18 164.54 14.87
C GLU A 46 200.76 163.57 15.98
N ARG A 47 200.97 163.93 17.26
CA ARG A 47 200.50 163.14 18.41
C ARG A 47 198.97 163.16 18.53
N GLU A 48 198.36 164.31 18.37
CA GLU A 48 196.90 164.48 18.38
C GLU A 48 196.25 163.70 17.24
N GLU A 49 196.79 163.81 16.02
CA GLU A 49 196.32 163.05 14.86
C GLU A 49 196.47 161.55 15.08
N ARG A 50 197.62 161.08 15.57
CA ARG A 50 197.81 159.67 15.91
C ARG A 50 196.80 159.18 16.95
N SER A 51 196.53 160.00 17.98
CA SER A 51 195.52 159.70 19.00
C SER A 51 194.12 159.63 18.41
N TYR A 52 193.76 160.59 17.55
CA TYR A 52 192.48 160.63 16.84
C TYR A 52 192.28 159.42 15.93
N PHE A 53 193.27 159.09 15.08
CA PHE A 53 193.20 157.90 14.22
C PHE A 53 193.21 156.59 15.01
N GLN A 54 193.80 156.57 16.21
CA GLN A 54 193.71 155.41 17.11
C GLN A 54 192.28 155.24 17.66
N LEU A 55 191.65 156.32 18.14
CA LEU A 55 190.27 156.30 18.60
C LEU A 55 189.28 155.95 17.48
N GLU A 56 189.44 156.51 16.29
CA GLU A 56 188.59 156.16 15.14
C GLU A 56 188.79 154.70 14.71
N ARG A 57 190.01 154.17 14.75
CA ARG A 57 190.27 152.74 14.50
C ARG A 57 189.58 151.87 15.55
N ASP A 58 189.71 152.18 16.83
CA ASP A 58 189.11 151.40 17.92
C ASP A 58 187.58 151.48 17.86
N LYS A 59 187.03 152.63 17.48
CA LYS A 59 185.60 152.84 17.25
C LYS A 59 185.10 152.03 16.04
N ILE A 60 185.82 152.05 14.92
CA ILE A 60 185.50 151.23 13.74
C ILE A 60 185.59 149.74 14.09
N GLN A 61 186.60 149.34 14.86
CA GLN A 61 186.78 147.96 15.33
C GLN A 61 185.62 147.54 16.24
N ALA A 62 185.22 148.37 17.21
CA ALA A 62 184.08 148.09 18.08
C ALA A 62 182.77 148.00 17.28
N PHE A 63 182.52 148.91 16.35
CA PHE A 63 181.36 148.83 15.45
C PHE A 63 181.39 147.56 14.61
N TRP A 64 182.54 147.19 14.05
CA TRP A 64 182.70 145.96 13.28
C TRP A 64 182.42 144.73 14.13
N GLU A 65 182.94 144.65 15.36
CA GLU A 65 182.69 143.53 16.28
C GLU A 65 181.22 143.45 16.72
N ILE A 66 180.57 144.59 16.98
CA ILE A 66 179.14 144.65 17.32
C ILE A 66 178.29 144.20 16.13
N SER A 67 178.53 144.74 14.93
CA SER A 67 177.82 144.36 13.72
C SER A 67 178.06 142.89 13.37
N LYS A 68 179.27 142.37 13.57
CA LYS A 68 179.57 140.95 13.40
C LYS A 68 178.80 140.07 14.38
N ARG A 69 178.79 140.41 15.68
CA ARG A 69 178.00 139.69 16.69
C ARG A 69 176.50 139.75 16.38
N SER A 70 175.96 140.91 16.04
CA SER A 70 174.55 141.07 15.66
C SER A 70 174.20 140.25 14.40
N LEU A 71 175.11 140.18 13.42
CA LEU A 71 174.94 139.31 12.26
C LEU A 71 174.97 137.82 12.65
N GLU A 72 175.88 137.41 13.52
CA GLU A 72 175.96 136.02 14.01
C GLU A 72 174.71 135.64 14.83
N GLU A 73 174.19 136.54 15.66
CA GLU A 73 172.95 136.39 16.43
C GLU A 73 171.73 136.26 15.52
N THR A 74 171.53 137.19 14.58
CA THR A 74 170.42 137.12 13.60
C THR A 74 170.51 135.88 12.71
N GLN A 75 171.72 135.45 12.33
CA GLN A 75 171.91 134.19 11.62
C GLN A 75 171.55 132.98 12.51
N ALA A 76 171.87 133.01 13.80
CA ALA A 76 171.51 131.94 14.72
C ALA A 76 169.99 131.87 14.96
N GLU A 77 169.33 133.02 15.15
CA GLU A 77 167.87 133.14 15.25
C GLU A 77 167.18 132.61 13.99
N LEU A 78 167.67 132.97 12.80
CA LEU A 78 167.14 132.48 11.54
C LEU A 78 167.27 130.95 11.44
N ARG A 79 168.43 130.38 11.81
CA ARG A 79 168.62 128.92 11.87
C ARG A 79 167.67 128.26 12.87
N ASN A 80 167.43 128.86 14.03
CA ASN A 80 166.50 128.34 15.03
C ASN A 80 165.05 128.39 14.50
N GLY A 81 164.63 129.50 13.91
CA GLY A 81 163.29 129.62 13.31
C GLY A 81 163.06 128.66 12.13
N HIS A 82 164.12 128.34 11.36
CA HIS A 82 164.06 127.28 10.35
C HIS A 82 163.84 125.90 10.99
N ARG A 83 164.60 125.56 12.04
CA ARG A 83 164.42 124.29 12.77
C ARG A 83 163.04 124.19 13.40
N GLU A 84 162.56 125.25 14.03
CA GLU A 84 161.22 125.29 14.63
C GLU A 84 160.11 125.08 13.58
N ARG A 85 160.27 125.66 12.38
CA ARG A 85 159.37 125.39 11.25
C ARG A 85 159.44 123.93 10.80
N ASP A 86 160.63 123.40 10.60
CA ASP A 86 160.82 122.01 10.17
C ASP A 86 160.24 121.03 11.21
N GLU A 87 160.45 121.29 12.50
CA GLU A 87 159.88 120.52 13.61
C GLU A 87 158.35 120.65 13.71
N ALA A 88 157.79 121.83 13.42
CA ALA A 88 156.35 122.03 13.35
C ALA A 88 155.73 121.28 12.16
N GLU A 89 156.37 121.34 10.98
CA GLU A 89 155.94 120.59 9.80
C GLU A 89 155.98 119.08 10.05
N GLU A 90 157.03 118.57 10.69
CA GLU A 90 157.13 117.14 11.01
C GLU A 90 156.09 116.72 12.04
N ARG A 91 155.83 117.54 13.08
CA ARG A 91 154.72 117.30 14.01
C ARG A 91 153.37 117.24 13.29
N HIS A 92 153.10 118.18 12.40
CA HIS A 92 151.86 118.18 11.62
C HIS A 92 151.76 116.96 10.69
N ARG A 93 152.86 116.52 10.06
CA ARG A 93 152.88 115.29 9.27
C ARG A 93 152.53 114.08 10.13
N VAL A 94 153.15 113.95 11.29
CA VAL A 94 152.85 112.87 12.25
C VAL A 94 151.39 112.93 12.69
N GLU A 95 150.87 114.11 13.08
CA GLU A 95 149.46 114.30 13.44
C GLU A 95 148.52 113.85 12.32
N ILE A 96 148.75 114.27 11.07
CA ILE A 96 147.96 113.85 9.91
C ILE A 96 147.98 112.33 9.75
N THR A 97 149.14 111.68 9.90
CA THR A 97 149.24 110.22 9.79
C THR A 97 148.48 109.51 10.92
N VAL A 98 148.55 110.02 12.15
CA VAL A 98 147.81 109.50 13.31
C VAL A 98 146.31 109.66 13.10
N TYR A 99 145.84 110.84 12.68
CA TYR A 99 144.43 111.08 12.39
C TYR A 99 143.92 110.20 11.24
N LYS A 100 144.72 110.02 10.18
CA LYS A 100 144.41 109.10 9.08
C LYS A 100 144.26 107.66 9.56
N GLN A 101 145.15 107.20 10.45
CA GLN A 101 145.07 105.85 11.01
C GLN A 101 143.87 105.71 11.96
N LYS A 102 143.57 106.71 12.79
CA LYS A 102 142.36 106.75 13.63
C LYS A 102 141.09 106.68 12.79
N LEU A 103 141.01 107.45 11.70
CA LEU A 103 139.86 107.42 10.79
C LEU A 103 139.70 106.05 10.14
N LYS A 104 140.80 105.42 9.68
CA LYS A 104 140.76 104.05 9.14
C LYS A 104 140.23 103.05 10.17
N HIS A 105 140.72 103.13 11.41
CA HIS A 105 140.29 102.24 12.48
C HIS A 105 138.80 102.41 12.83
N VAL A 106 138.32 103.65 12.96
CA VAL A 106 136.90 103.93 13.21
C VAL A 106 136.04 103.43 12.04
N LEU A 107 136.47 103.62 10.79
CA LEU A 107 135.75 103.10 9.63
C LEU A 107 135.74 101.56 9.58
N SER A 108 136.86 100.89 9.92
CA SER A 108 136.88 99.42 10.00
C SER A 108 136.00 98.91 11.13
N GLU A 109 136.08 99.52 12.33
CA GLU A 109 135.21 99.15 13.45
C GLU A 109 133.72 99.34 13.12
N HIS A 110 133.35 100.45 12.48
CA HIS A 110 131.98 100.64 12.01
C HIS A 110 131.58 99.60 10.96
N HIS A 111 132.48 99.27 10.03
CA HIS A 111 132.20 98.25 9.02
C HIS A 111 132.02 96.86 9.64
N ASP A 112 132.88 96.49 10.58
CA ASP A 112 132.86 95.22 11.30
C ASP A 112 131.59 95.12 12.16
N ASN A 113 131.28 96.16 12.94
CA ASN A 113 130.06 96.23 13.76
C ASN A 113 128.79 96.13 12.90
N ILE A 114 128.72 96.83 11.76
CA ILE A 114 127.58 96.74 10.85
C ILE A 114 127.48 95.33 10.26
N SER A 115 128.60 94.70 9.93
CA SER A 115 128.64 93.35 9.36
C SER A 115 128.19 92.31 10.39
N GLU A 116 128.65 92.42 11.63
CA GLU A 116 128.24 91.58 12.76
C GLU A 116 126.74 91.74 13.04
N LEU A 117 126.23 92.97 13.17
CA LEU A 117 124.79 93.22 13.35
C LEU A 117 123.94 92.66 12.21
N LYS A 118 124.42 92.72 10.96
CA LYS A 118 123.73 92.12 9.82
C LYS A 118 123.76 90.58 9.89
N MET A 119 124.89 89.99 10.25
CA MET A 119 125.01 88.54 10.43
C MET A 119 124.10 88.04 11.55
N ASP A 120 124.08 88.73 12.70
CA ASP A 120 123.22 88.41 13.83
C ASP A 120 121.74 88.56 13.48
N ALA A 121 121.36 89.62 12.74
CA ALA A 121 120.00 89.80 12.26
C ALA A 121 119.57 88.67 11.33
N VAL A 122 120.45 88.24 10.40
CA VAL A 122 120.18 87.12 9.49
C VAL A 122 120.11 85.79 10.25
N ALA A 123 121.02 85.54 11.19
CA ALA A 123 121.04 84.33 12.01
C ALA A 123 119.79 84.24 12.90
N SER A 124 119.40 85.34 13.55
CA SER A 124 118.17 85.44 14.35
C SER A 124 116.92 85.20 13.49
N THR A 125 116.83 85.83 12.31
CA THR A 125 115.70 85.63 11.39
C THR A 125 115.64 84.19 10.89
N SER A 126 116.77 83.60 10.52
CA SER A 126 116.85 82.20 10.10
C SER A 126 116.47 81.23 11.22
N LEU A 127 116.89 81.50 12.47
CA LEU A 127 116.53 80.70 13.63
C LEU A 127 115.01 80.73 13.87
N ILE A 128 114.41 81.93 13.87
CA ILE A 128 112.96 82.12 14.03
C ILE A 128 112.20 81.41 12.90
N GLN A 129 112.64 81.59 11.65
CA GLN A 129 112.04 80.91 10.49
C GLN A 129 112.12 79.38 10.63
N ASN A 130 113.28 78.84 11.01
CA ASN A 130 113.45 77.42 11.24
C ASN A 130 112.51 76.91 12.37
N GLN A 131 112.41 77.62 13.49
CA GLN A 131 111.48 77.26 14.57
C GLN A 131 110.01 77.28 14.12
N HIS A 132 109.60 78.28 13.35
CA HIS A 132 108.26 78.33 12.77
C HIS A 132 108.00 77.16 11.81
N THR A 133 108.95 76.85 10.91
CA THR A 133 108.78 75.72 9.99
C THR A 133 108.64 74.38 10.71
N VAL A 134 109.44 74.15 11.77
CA VAL A 134 109.34 72.92 12.59
C VAL A 134 108.00 72.86 13.31
N SER A 135 107.56 73.97 13.90
CA SER A 135 106.27 74.04 14.61
C SER A 135 105.10 73.81 13.65
N GLU A 136 105.14 74.41 12.46
CA GLU A 136 104.12 74.23 11.43
C GLU A 136 104.06 72.78 10.94
N LEU A 137 105.21 72.14 10.71
CA LEU A 137 105.27 70.71 10.35
C LEU A 137 104.71 69.82 11.46
N GLY A 138 105.01 70.12 12.73
CA GLY A 138 104.44 69.43 13.89
C GLY A 138 102.90 69.52 13.91
N LEU A 139 102.36 70.74 13.80
CA LEU A 139 100.91 70.97 13.76
C LEU A 139 100.25 70.28 12.56
N ARG A 140 100.85 70.33 11.37
CA ARG A 140 100.34 69.63 10.19
C ARG A 140 100.29 68.12 10.42
N THR A 141 101.30 67.55 11.04
CA THR A 141 101.37 66.12 11.37
C THR A 141 100.28 65.75 12.38
N GLU A 142 100.09 66.56 13.42
CA GLU A 142 99.03 66.36 14.42
C GLU A 142 97.62 66.45 13.80
N VAL A 143 97.38 67.45 12.94
CA VAL A 143 96.11 67.58 12.20
C VAL A 143 95.83 66.36 11.34
N HIS A 144 96.84 65.85 10.63
CA HIS A 144 96.69 64.62 9.84
C HIS A 144 96.43 63.39 10.72
N GLY A 145 97.09 63.27 11.88
CA GLY A 145 96.84 62.22 12.87
C GLY A 145 95.40 62.26 13.40
N LEU A 146 94.96 63.42 13.89
CA LEU A 146 93.59 63.63 14.37
C LEU A 146 92.55 63.34 13.28
N GLN A 147 92.82 63.70 12.03
CA GLN A 147 91.93 63.39 10.92
C GLN A 147 91.85 61.88 10.64
N ALA A 148 92.97 61.16 10.74
CA ALA A 148 93.00 59.70 10.59
C ALA A 148 92.23 59.01 11.73
N ASP A 149 92.45 59.43 12.97
CA ASP A 149 91.74 58.92 14.15
C ASP A 149 90.24 59.18 14.07
N PHE A 150 89.83 60.37 13.62
CA PHE A 150 88.43 60.69 13.39
C PHE A 150 87.79 59.74 12.36
N ARG A 151 88.47 59.50 11.23
CA ARG A 151 87.98 58.55 10.20
C ARG A 151 87.90 57.12 10.75
N HIS A 152 88.91 56.70 11.52
CA HIS A 152 88.93 55.39 12.16
C HIS A 152 87.76 55.22 13.13
N ASN A 153 87.56 56.18 14.04
CA ASN A 153 86.45 56.18 15.00
C ASN A 153 85.09 56.21 14.30
N GLN A 154 84.96 56.99 13.23
CA GLN A 154 83.73 57.01 12.42
C GLN A 154 83.44 55.64 11.81
N ALA A 155 84.44 54.98 11.21
CA ALA A 155 84.28 53.65 10.63
C ALA A 155 83.96 52.59 11.70
N HIS A 156 84.65 52.65 12.85
CA HIS A 156 84.37 51.78 13.99
C HIS A 156 82.93 51.94 14.48
N ASN A 157 82.48 53.17 14.70
CA ASN A 157 81.11 53.45 15.13
C ASN A 157 80.07 52.96 14.11
N GLN A 158 80.33 53.13 12.81
CA GLN A 158 79.45 52.58 11.77
C GLN A 158 79.37 51.06 11.83
N ASN A 159 80.48 50.37 12.07
CA ASN A 159 80.51 48.92 12.23
C ASN A 159 79.75 48.49 13.49
N CYS A 160 79.96 49.14 14.62
CA CYS A 160 79.20 48.87 15.85
C CYS A 160 77.68 49.04 15.65
N ILE A 161 77.26 50.07 14.92
CA ILE A 161 75.84 50.27 14.58
C ILE A 161 75.32 49.14 13.68
N LYS A 162 76.09 48.69 12.69
CA LYS A 162 75.72 47.57 11.82
C LYS A 162 75.59 46.27 12.62
N ASP A 163 76.55 45.99 13.49
CA ASP A 163 76.55 44.80 14.35
C ASP A 163 75.37 44.81 15.30
N LEU A 164 75.05 45.96 15.91
CA LEU A 164 73.90 46.10 16.78
C LEU A 164 72.58 45.87 16.02
N LYS A 165 72.46 46.42 14.80
CA LYS A 165 71.29 46.19 13.94
C LYS A 165 71.15 44.72 13.55
N LEU A 166 72.26 44.04 13.24
CA LEU A 166 72.25 42.62 12.90
C LEU A 166 71.82 41.77 14.10
N LYS A 167 72.38 42.03 15.29
CA LYS A 167 71.96 41.38 16.55
C LYS A 167 70.47 41.56 16.81
N HIS A 168 69.96 42.78 16.67
CA HIS A 168 68.53 43.06 16.85
C HIS A 168 67.66 42.30 15.83
N GLN A 169 68.09 42.20 14.56
CA GLN A 169 67.37 41.41 13.56
C GLN A 169 67.34 39.91 13.91
N VAL A 170 68.45 39.37 14.42
CA VAL A 170 68.52 37.97 14.87
C VAL A 170 67.57 37.74 16.05
N GLU A 171 67.58 38.62 17.05
CA GLU A 171 66.67 38.53 18.21
C GLU A 171 65.20 38.60 17.79
N LEU A 172 64.85 39.49 16.86
CA LEU A 172 63.48 39.57 16.31
C LEU A 172 63.09 38.29 15.57
N MET A 173 64.00 37.70 14.81
CA MET A 173 63.77 36.44 14.10
C MET A 173 63.60 35.26 15.06
N GLU A 174 64.43 35.16 16.09
CA GLU A 174 64.31 34.15 17.14
C GLU A 174 62.97 34.28 17.88
N LEU A 175 62.59 35.50 18.25
CA LEU A 175 61.30 35.76 18.91
C LEU A 175 60.12 35.41 18.00
N ALA A 176 60.18 35.74 16.71
CA ALA A 176 59.15 35.35 15.74
C ALA A 176 59.04 33.83 15.61
N ASN A 177 60.17 33.12 15.51
CA ASN A 177 60.22 31.66 15.46
C ASN A 177 59.64 31.02 16.73
N ASP A 178 59.89 31.60 17.90
CA ASP A 178 59.33 31.14 19.18
C ASP A 178 57.81 31.29 19.22
N TYR A 179 57.28 32.43 18.74
CA TYR A 179 55.83 32.62 18.63
C TYR A 179 55.21 31.66 17.62
N ASP A 180 55.80 31.48 16.44
CA ASP A 180 55.35 30.51 15.44
C ASP A 180 55.32 29.09 16.00
N ARG A 181 56.35 28.70 16.76
CA ARG A 181 56.39 27.40 17.44
C ARG A 181 55.25 27.27 18.45
N ARG A 182 55.05 28.27 19.31
CA ARG A 182 53.95 28.26 20.31
C ARG A 182 52.58 28.18 19.64
N ILE A 183 52.36 28.92 18.55
CA ILE A 183 51.12 28.88 17.77
C ILE A 183 50.90 27.47 17.21
N ARG A 184 51.90 26.87 16.55
CA ARG A 184 51.81 25.50 16.01
C ARG A 184 51.54 24.47 17.10
N GLU A 185 52.20 24.58 18.26
CA GLU A 185 51.97 23.68 19.39
C GLU A 185 50.53 23.78 19.92
N ILE A 186 49.99 25.00 20.04
CA ILE A 186 48.60 25.25 20.43
C ILE A 186 47.64 24.64 19.39
N GLU A 187 47.85 24.92 18.10
CA GLU A 187 47.02 24.39 17.03
C GLU A 187 47.01 22.86 17.01
N VAL A 188 48.17 22.22 17.13
CA VAL A 188 48.28 20.75 17.18
C VAL A 188 47.57 20.19 18.39
N LYS A 189 47.71 20.81 19.57
CA LYS A 189 47.00 20.40 20.80
C LYS A 189 45.48 20.46 20.61
N TYR A 190 44.96 21.56 20.07
CA TYR A 190 43.52 21.71 19.86
C TYR A 190 42.97 20.84 18.73
N ARG A 191 43.72 20.67 17.63
CA ARG A 191 43.37 19.71 16.57
C ARG A 191 43.29 18.29 17.11
N LYS A 192 44.27 17.86 17.91
CA LYS A 192 44.26 16.52 18.55
C LYS A 192 43.09 16.36 19.52
N LYS A 193 42.79 17.38 20.32
CA LYS A 193 41.64 17.37 21.23
C LYS A 193 40.31 17.26 20.47
N MET A 194 40.15 18.02 19.38
CA MET A 194 38.98 17.97 18.52
C MET A 194 38.82 16.59 17.88
N GLN A 195 39.87 16.03 17.29
CA GLN A 195 39.83 14.70 16.70
C GLN A 195 39.46 13.63 17.74
N SER A 196 40.05 13.70 18.93
CA SER A 196 39.73 12.76 20.02
C SER A 196 38.26 12.83 20.45
N MET A 197 37.69 14.04 20.50
CA MET A 197 36.25 14.24 20.77
C MET A 197 35.37 13.66 19.66
N ILE A 198 35.70 13.92 18.39
CA ILE A 198 35.00 13.37 17.23
C ILE A 198 35.02 11.84 17.26
N ASP A 199 36.19 11.24 17.52
CA ASP A 199 36.36 9.79 17.57
C ASP A 199 35.57 9.19 18.73
N ALA A 200 35.56 9.84 19.90
CA ALA A 200 34.82 9.39 21.08
C ALA A 200 33.29 9.45 20.86
N GLU A 201 32.78 10.57 20.33
CA GLU A 201 31.37 10.71 19.95
C GLU A 201 30.98 9.71 18.85
N GLY A 202 31.84 9.52 17.85
CA GLY A 202 31.63 8.54 16.79
C GLY A 202 31.57 7.10 17.31
N LYS A 203 32.42 6.75 18.30
CA LYS A 203 32.35 5.45 18.99
C LYS A 203 31.05 5.31 19.78
N ARG A 204 30.62 6.35 20.52
CA ARG A 204 29.35 6.35 21.27
C ARG A 204 28.15 6.12 20.35
N ARG A 205 28.04 6.91 19.28
CA ARG A 205 26.96 6.77 18.28
C ARG A 205 26.92 5.39 17.66
N ARG A 206 28.08 4.83 17.28
CA ARG A 206 28.14 3.45 16.75
C ARG A 206 27.67 2.40 17.78
N ALA A 207 28.05 2.56 19.05
CA ALA A 207 27.60 1.67 20.11
C ALA A 207 26.07 1.75 20.31
N GLU A 208 25.50 2.96 20.35
CA GLU A 208 24.05 3.17 20.45
C GLU A 208 23.29 2.57 19.27
N VAL A 209 23.78 2.77 18.03
CA VAL A 209 23.21 2.15 16.83
C VAL A 209 23.24 0.63 16.92
N ASN A 210 24.38 0.05 17.29
CA ASN A 210 24.50 -1.40 17.45
C ASN A 210 23.52 -1.93 18.51
N GLU A 211 23.37 -1.24 19.64
CA GLU A 211 22.43 -1.63 20.69
C GLU A 211 20.97 -1.56 20.22
N ILE A 212 20.62 -0.57 19.38
CA ILE A 212 19.28 -0.49 18.77
C ILE A 212 19.10 -1.61 17.75
N GLU A 213 20.09 -1.86 16.89
CA GLU A 213 20.05 -2.94 15.91
C GLU A 213 19.89 -4.30 16.59
N ASP A 214 20.63 -4.57 17.66
CA ASP A 214 20.54 -5.83 18.39
C ASP A 214 19.19 -5.99 19.09
N ARG A 215 18.64 -4.89 19.64
CA ARG A 215 17.25 -4.87 20.15
C ARG A 215 16.22 -5.14 19.05
N MET A 216 16.39 -4.54 17.88
CA MET A 216 15.50 -4.75 16.73
C MET A 216 15.59 -6.19 16.21
N LYS A 217 16.81 -6.72 16.03
CA LYS A 217 17.05 -8.13 15.67
C LYS A 217 16.39 -9.06 16.68
N GLY A 218 16.54 -8.78 17.98
CA GLY A 218 15.88 -9.54 19.04
C GLY A 218 14.35 -9.51 18.93
N ARG A 219 13.75 -8.35 18.65
CA ARG A 219 12.29 -8.24 18.41
C ARG A 219 11.84 -9.01 17.18
N VAL A 220 12.60 -8.97 16.09
CA VAL A 220 12.30 -9.74 14.87
C VAL A 220 12.30 -11.24 15.18
N VAL A 221 13.31 -11.75 15.88
CA VAL A 221 13.37 -13.15 16.29
C VAL A 221 12.17 -13.53 17.17
N ALA A 222 11.88 -12.72 18.21
CA ALA A 222 10.74 -12.99 19.09
C ALA A 222 9.40 -13.00 18.33
N LEU A 223 9.21 -12.06 17.40
CA LEU A 223 8.02 -11.98 16.57
C LEU A 223 7.90 -13.19 15.63
N MET A 224 9.01 -13.63 15.02
CA MET A 224 9.06 -14.85 14.21
C MET A 224 8.65 -16.07 15.05
N GLU A 225 9.21 -16.22 16.26
CA GLU A 225 8.85 -17.32 17.15
C GLU A 225 7.37 -17.29 17.58
N GLU A 226 6.81 -16.11 17.81
CA GLU A 226 5.37 -15.93 18.11
C GLU A 226 4.50 -16.31 16.91
N HIS A 227 4.85 -15.86 15.70
CA HIS A 227 4.15 -16.24 14.49
C HIS A 227 4.25 -17.74 14.21
N ASP A 228 5.44 -18.34 14.34
CA ASP A 228 5.64 -19.78 14.19
C ASP A 228 4.83 -20.57 15.23
N ARG A 229 4.74 -20.08 16.48
CA ARG A 229 3.87 -20.66 17.51
C ARG A 229 2.39 -20.57 17.13
N ALA A 230 1.94 -19.43 16.63
CA ALA A 230 0.56 -19.23 16.20
C ALA A 230 0.21 -20.11 14.98
N LEU A 231 1.12 -20.23 14.01
CA LEU A 231 0.97 -21.10 12.86
C LEU A 231 0.87 -22.56 13.28
N ARG A 232 1.78 -23.05 14.14
CA ARG A 232 1.67 -24.40 14.70
C ARG A 232 0.35 -24.62 15.42
N GLY A 233 -0.09 -23.67 16.26
CA GLY A 233 -1.39 -23.77 16.94
C GLY A 233 -2.57 -23.83 15.96
N ALA A 234 -2.52 -23.09 14.85
CA ALA A 234 -3.53 -23.17 13.80
C ALA A 234 -3.49 -24.50 13.04
N GLU A 235 -2.29 -24.99 12.69
CA GLU A 235 -2.08 -26.30 12.06
C GLU A 235 -2.62 -27.43 12.96
N GLU A 236 -2.33 -27.39 14.26
CA GLU A 236 -2.85 -28.32 15.26
C GLU A 236 -4.39 -28.24 15.35
N TYR A 237 -4.96 -27.04 15.39
CA TYR A 237 -6.43 -26.85 15.40
C TYR A 237 -7.09 -27.44 14.15
N TYR A 238 -6.60 -27.11 12.95
CA TYR A 238 -7.17 -27.63 11.71
C TYR A 238 -6.96 -29.14 11.59
N SER A 239 -5.81 -29.65 12.01
CA SER A 239 -5.55 -31.10 12.06
C SER A 239 -6.51 -31.81 13.01
N ALA A 240 -6.80 -31.22 14.18
CA ALA A 240 -7.76 -31.76 15.14
C ALA A 240 -9.19 -31.75 14.58
N VAL A 241 -9.62 -30.64 13.95
CA VAL A 241 -10.91 -30.54 13.26
C VAL A 241 -11.01 -31.57 12.15
N GLN A 242 -9.97 -31.72 11.32
CA GLN A 242 -9.95 -32.70 10.25
C GLN A 242 -10.02 -34.13 10.79
N THR A 243 -9.29 -34.43 11.87
CA THR A 243 -9.35 -35.74 12.55
C THR A 243 -10.75 -36.01 13.09
N LYS A 244 -11.40 -35.03 13.70
CA LYS A 244 -12.78 -35.13 14.17
C LYS A 244 -13.76 -35.34 13.01
N LEU A 245 -13.66 -34.55 11.95
CA LEU A 245 -14.51 -34.70 10.75
C LEU A 245 -14.36 -36.09 10.12
N LEU A 246 -13.13 -36.64 10.08
CA LEU A 246 -12.88 -38.00 9.61
C LEU A 246 -13.50 -39.05 10.54
N ALA A 247 -13.45 -38.84 11.86
CA ALA A 247 -14.09 -39.72 12.84
C ALA A 247 -15.64 -39.67 12.71
N ASP A 248 -16.21 -38.48 12.61
CA ASP A 248 -17.66 -38.27 12.40
C ASP A 248 -18.10 -38.89 11.06
N GLN A 249 -17.31 -38.73 10.00
CA GLN A 249 -17.59 -39.37 8.71
C GLN A 249 -17.57 -40.91 8.80
N LYS A 250 -16.66 -41.49 9.58
CA LYS A 250 -16.64 -42.94 9.82
C LYS A 250 -17.89 -43.38 10.59
N LEU A 251 -18.24 -42.69 11.68
CA LEU A 251 -19.45 -42.97 12.46
C LEU A 251 -20.72 -42.90 11.59
N LEU A 252 -20.89 -41.84 10.80
CA LEU A 252 -22.03 -41.69 9.91
C LEU A 252 -22.09 -42.80 8.84
N LYS A 253 -20.94 -43.27 8.34
CA LYS A 253 -20.89 -44.41 7.42
C LYS A 253 -21.30 -45.73 8.10
N GLU A 254 -20.89 -45.94 9.35
CA GLU A 254 -21.29 -47.10 10.15
C GLU A 254 -22.80 -47.06 10.44
N GLU A 255 -23.33 -45.91 10.87
CA GLU A 255 -24.77 -45.70 11.09
C GLU A 255 -25.58 -45.93 9.80
N LEU A 256 -25.11 -45.43 8.66
CA LEU A 256 -25.73 -45.68 7.36
C LEU A 256 -25.72 -47.17 7.00
N ALA A 257 -24.62 -47.88 7.24
CA ALA A 257 -24.52 -49.32 7.02
C ALA A 257 -25.46 -50.11 7.93
N GLU A 258 -25.62 -49.70 9.19
CA GLU A 258 -26.60 -50.32 10.08
C GLU A 258 -28.05 -50.00 9.67
N ALA A 259 -28.34 -48.75 9.31
CA ALA A 259 -29.66 -48.32 8.88
C ALA A 259 -30.09 -49.06 7.59
N THR A 260 -29.19 -49.19 6.61
CA THR A 260 -29.44 -49.99 5.40
C THR A 260 -29.67 -51.47 5.71
N LYS A 261 -28.93 -52.05 6.67
CA LYS A 261 -29.18 -53.42 7.15
C LYS A 261 -30.56 -53.56 7.83
N ARG A 262 -30.96 -52.57 8.64
CA ARG A 262 -32.30 -52.53 9.26
C ARG A 262 -33.39 -52.38 8.20
N GLN A 263 -33.21 -51.49 7.22
CA GLN A 263 -34.14 -51.31 6.09
C GLN A 263 -34.30 -52.61 5.31
N ALA A 264 -33.20 -53.25 4.92
CA ALA A 264 -33.25 -54.52 4.20
C ALA A 264 -33.94 -55.65 5.01
N ARG A 265 -33.88 -55.60 6.34
CA ARG A 265 -34.63 -56.52 7.20
C ARG A 265 -36.13 -56.21 7.18
N VAL A 266 -36.51 -54.94 7.34
CA VAL A 266 -37.91 -54.51 7.28
C VAL A 266 -38.50 -54.80 5.90
N ASP A 267 -37.78 -54.57 4.80
CA ASP A 267 -38.24 -54.87 3.45
C ASP A 267 -38.51 -56.38 3.26
N ARG A 268 -37.69 -57.25 3.88
CA ARG A 268 -37.94 -58.71 3.88
C ARG A 268 -39.18 -59.07 4.69
N GLU A 269 -39.35 -58.48 5.87
CA GLU A 269 -40.52 -58.70 6.72
C GLU A 269 -41.80 -58.20 6.01
N LEU A 270 -41.74 -57.05 5.35
CA LEU A 270 -42.82 -56.47 4.56
C LEU A 270 -43.16 -57.34 3.33
N SER A 271 -42.16 -57.82 2.60
CA SER A 271 -42.37 -58.74 1.47
C SER A 271 -43.01 -60.07 1.89
N ALA A 272 -42.62 -60.60 3.05
CA ALA A 272 -43.25 -61.80 3.63
C ALA A 272 -44.71 -61.54 4.02
N ALA A 273 -44.99 -60.40 4.67
CA ALA A 273 -46.35 -59.99 5.02
C ALA A 273 -47.23 -59.75 3.78
N GLU A 274 -46.68 -59.18 2.70
CA GLU A 274 -47.40 -59.02 1.42
C GLU A 274 -47.75 -60.35 0.77
N GLN A 275 -46.85 -61.35 0.81
CA GLN A 275 -47.16 -62.70 0.34
C GLN A 275 -48.26 -63.36 1.17
N GLU A 276 -48.23 -63.20 2.49
CA GLU A 276 -49.27 -63.72 3.39
C GLU A 276 -50.63 -63.04 3.18
N ASN A 277 -50.63 -61.72 2.95
CA ASN A 277 -51.83 -60.95 2.62
C ASN A 277 -52.42 -61.38 1.26
N LYS A 278 -51.59 -61.66 0.25
CA LYS A 278 -52.04 -62.25 -1.03
C LYS A 278 -52.70 -63.63 -0.82
N ARG A 279 -52.14 -64.48 0.04
CA ARG A 279 -52.72 -65.78 0.39
C ARG A 279 -54.07 -65.64 1.10
N LEU A 280 -54.18 -64.74 2.08
CA LEU A 280 -55.42 -64.48 2.83
C LEU A 280 -56.49 -63.84 1.94
N SER A 281 -56.12 -62.91 1.07
CA SER A 281 -57.04 -62.29 0.10
C SER A 281 -57.61 -63.31 -0.90
N ALA A 282 -56.80 -64.26 -1.38
CA ALA A 282 -57.28 -65.35 -2.23
C ALA A 282 -58.26 -66.28 -1.49
N SER A 283 -58.01 -66.58 -0.22
CA SER A 283 -58.93 -67.35 0.64
C SER A 283 -60.25 -66.61 0.91
N LEU A 284 -60.21 -65.29 1.07
CA LEU A 284 -61.41 -64.47 1.29
C LEU A 284 -62.28 -64.40 0.02
N GLN A 285 -61.65 -64.32 -1.15
CA GLN A 285 -62.34 -64.28 -2.45
C GLN A 285 -63.07 -65.60 -2.76
N ASP A 286 -62.53 -66.74 -2.32
CA ASP A 286 -63.13 -68.07 -2.47
C ASP A 286 -64.34 -68.30 -1.54
N VAL A 287 -64.33 -67.67 -0.35
CA VAL A 287 -65.47 -67.64 0.60
C VAL A 287 -66.55 -66.65 0.14
N GLN A 288 -66.18 -65.53 -0.49
CA GLN A 288 -67.14 -64.56 -1.04
C GLN A 288 -67.90 -65.08 -2.28
N ARG A 289 -67.31 -65.99 -3.07
CA ARG A 289 -68.00 -66.64 -4.22
C ARG A 289 -69.06 -67.67 -3.81
N LYS A 290 -68.94 -68.30 -2.63
CA LYS A 290 -69.91 -69.30 -2.11
C LYS A 290 -71.11 -68.69 -1.36
N LEU A 291 -71.02 -67.41 -1.03
CA LEU A 291 -72.01 -66.66 -0.23
C LEU A 291 -73.36 -66.36 -0.94
N PRO A 292 -73.43 -66.10 -2.26
CA PRO A 292 -74.72 -65.94 -2.95
C PRO A 292 -75.46 -67.26 -3.23
N GLU A 293 -74.76 -68.40 -3.36
CA GLU A 293 -75.40 -69.72 -3.59
C GLU A 293 -76.13 -70.25 -2.34
N LEU A 294 -75.53 -70.10 -1.16
CA LEU A 294 -76.14 -70.48 0.13
C LEU A 294 -77.29 -69.55 0.55
N ARG A 295 -77.25 -68.26 0.16
CA ARG A 295 -78.37 -67.32 0.41
C ARG A 295 -79.60 -67.62 -0.45
N LYS A 296 -79.42 -68.11 -1.68
CA LYS A 296 -80.52 -68.52 -2.56
C LYS A 296 -81.24 -69.78 -2.06
N GLN A 297 -80.48 -70.75 -1.51
CA GLN A 297 -81.04 -71.96 -0.89
C GLN A 297 -81.82 -71.69 0.42
N LEU A 298 -81.44 -70.64 1.18
CA LEU A 298 -82.14 -70.23 2.40
C LEU A 298 -83.46 -69.49 2.12
N ASP A 299 -83.52 -68.66 1.07
CA ASP A 299 -84.75 -67.96 0.66
C ASP A 299 -85.81 -68.90 0.08
N ASP A 300 -85.40 -69.92 -0.69
CA ASP A 300 -86.30 -70.94 -1.20
C ASP A 300 -86.86 -71.83 -0.07
N HIS A 301 -86.05 -72.17 0.94
CA HIS A 301 -86.48 -72.91 2.13
C HIS A 301 -87.44 -72.09 3.02
N ASN A 302 -87.22 -70.77 3.16
CA ASN A 302 -88.11 -69.89 3.94
C ASN A 302 -89.45 -69.64 3.21
N ARG A 303 -89.45 -69.51 1.88
CA ARG A 303 -90.69 -69.44 1.07
C ARG A 303 -91.48 -70.74 1.10
N ALA A 304 -90.82 -71.90 1.10
CA ALA A 304 -91.47 -73.20 1.26
C ALA A 304 -92.07 -73.38 2.67
N LYS A 305 -91.38 -72.91 3.73
CA LYS A 305 -91.86 -72.99 5.12
C LYS A 305 -93.08 -72.09 5.41
N ALA A 306 -93.14 -70.90 4.83
CA ALA A 306 -94.31 -70.00 4.94
C ALA A 306 -95.54 -70.50 4.16
N LYS A 307 -95.33 -71.10 2.97
CA LYS A 307 -96.40 -71.78 2.21
C LYS A 307 -96.88 -73.06 2.90
N MET A 308 -96.00 -73.79 3.59
CA MET A 308 -96.38 -74.96 4.38
C MET A 308 -97.20 -74.57 5.62
N ALA A 309 -96.89 -73.46 6.30
CA ALA A 309 -97.67 -72.99 7.45
C ALA A 309 -99.10 -72.54 7.08
N THR A 310 -99.26 -71.85 5.95
CA THR A 310 -100.57 -71.44 5.43
C THR A 310 -101.38 -72.61 4.83
N SER A 311 -100.71 -73.57 4.18
CA SER A 311 -101.32 -74.85 3.77
C SER A 311 -101.75 -75.69 4.97
N ARG A 312 -100.96 -75.76 6.05
CA ARG A 312 -101.29 -76.53 7.26
C ARG A 312 -102.47 -75.94 8.05
N ALA A 313 -102.66 -74.63 8.02
CA ALA A 313 -103.85 -73.97 8.56
C ALA A 313 -105.11 -74.26 7.69
N ARG A 314 -104.98 -74.26 6.36
CA ARG A 314 -106.07 -74.64 5.44
C ARG A 314 -106.42 -76.13 5.52
N VAL A 315 -105.43 -77.01 5.71
CA VAL A 315 -105.65 -78.46 5.94
C VAL A 315 -106.38 -78.70 7.25
N LYS A 316 -106.08 -77.97 8.34
CA LYS A 316 -106.84 -78.12 9.60
C LYS A 316 -108.31 -77.69 9.49
N VAL A 317 -108.62 -76.68 8.67
CA VAL A 317 -110.01 -76.28 8.39
C VAL A 317 -110.69 -77.33 7.50
N ALA A 318 -110.02 -77.78 6.43
CA ALA A 318 -110.51 -78.83 5.56
C ALA A 318 -110.67 -80.20 6.26
N GLU A 319 -109.82 -80.55 7.24
CA GLU A 319 -109.95 -81.76 8.07
C GLU A 319 -111.11 -81.68 9.06
N LYS A 320 -111.54 -80.46 9.45
CA LYS A 320 -112.73 -80.26 10.26
C LYS A 320 -113.98 -80.36 9.38
N GLU A 321 -113.98 -79.69 8.23
CA GLU A 321 -115.03 -79.82 7.21
C GLU A 321 -115.18 -81.26 6.69
N LEU A 322 -114.08 -82.00 6.49
CA LEU A 322 -114.11 -83.41 6.11
C LEU A 322 -114.72 -84.28 7.21
N ARG A 323 -114.43 -84.02 8.49
CA ARG A 323 -115.04 -84.74 9.61
C ARG A 323 -116.54 -84.48 9.70
N ASP A 324 -116.95 -83.22 9.56
CA ASP A 324 -118.36 -82.84 9.58
C ASP A 324 -119.10 -83.45 8.36
N LEU A 325 -118.51 -83.42 7.16
CA LEU A 325 -119.03 -84.12 5.98
C LEU A 325 -119.02 -85.66 6.12
N THR A 326 -118.06 -86.24 6.83
CA THR A 326 -118.01 -87.71 7.03
C THR A 326 -119.16 -88.16 7.94
N VAL A 327 -119.47 -87.39 8.99
CA VAL A 327 -120.64 -87.65 9.84
C VAL A 327 -121.94 -87.44 9.06
N GLU A 328 -122.05 -86.39 8.24
CA GLU A 328 -123.20 -86.21 7.34
C GLU A 328 -123.31 -87.35 6.32
N HIS A 329 -122.19 -87.80 5.76
CA HIS A 329 -122.15 -88.93 4.84
C HIS A 329 -122.54 -90.25 5.50
N GLU A 330 -122.11 -90.52 6.74
CA GLU A 330 -122.54 -91.70 7.51
C GLU A 330 -124.02 -91.64 7.88
N LEU A 331 -124.55 -90.47 8.25
CA LEU A 331 -125.99 -90.27 8.49
C LEU A 331 -126.81 -90.45 7.20
N LEU A 332 -126.33 -89.92 6.08
CA LEU A 332 -126.94 -90.10 4.76
C LEU A 332 -126.82 -91.54 4.26
N LEU A 333 -125.72 -92.24 4.56
CA LEU A 333 -125.56 -93.67 4.27
C LEU A 333 -126.54 -94.52 5.09
N GLN A 334 -126.72 -94.23 6.37
CA GLN A 334 -127.73 -94.92 7.21
C GLN A 334 -129.15 -94.64 6.72
N ALA A 335 -129.45 -93.42 6.28
CA ALA A 335 -130.73 -93.06 5.66
C ALA A 335 -130.91 -93.76 4.31
N ALA A 336 -129.88 -93.79 3.46
CA ALA A 336 -129.88 -94.47 2.18
C ALA A 336 -130.05 -95.97 2.36
N GLU A 337 -129.37 -96.63 3.30
CA GLU A 337 -129.57 -98.04 3.60
C GLU A 337 -130.98 -98.35 4.09
N LYS A 338 -131.62 -97.46 4.87
CA LYS A 338 -133.03 -97.61 5.25
C LYS A 338 -133.95 -97.53 4.03
N VAL A 339 -133.77 -96.51 3.18
CA VAL A 339 -134.52 -96.35 1.92
C VAL A 339 -134.26 -97.52 0.98
N GLN A 340 -133.05 -98.08 1.00
CA GLN A 340 -132.65 -99.22 0.17
C GLN A 340 -133.31 -100.51 0.66
N ARG A 341 -133.42 -100.71 2.00
CA ARG A 341 -134.21 -101.81 2.59
C ARG A 341 -135.69 -101.67 2.25
N GLU A 342 -136.27 -100.48 2.39
CA GLU A 342 -137.69 -100.22 2.04
C GLU A 342 -137.95 -100.41 0.54
N ARG A 343 -137.02 -99.97 -0.32
CA ARG A 343 -137.03 -100.24 -1.77
C ARG A 343 -136.96 -101.74 -2.05
N ASP A 344 -136.07 -102.47 -1.40
CA ASP A 344 -135.90 -103.91 -1.63
C ASP A 344 -137.11 -104.71 -1.16
N GLU A 345 -137.74 -104.29 -0.08
CA GLU A 345 -138.95 -104.89 0.46
C GLU A 345 -140.16 -104.59 -0.45
N LEU A 346 -140.28 -103.36 -0.96
CA LEU A 346 -141.25 -103.00 -2.01
C LEU A 346 -141.00 -103.73 -3.32
N LEU A 347 -139.74 -103.88 -3.74
CA LEU A 347 -139.36 -104.65 -4.93
C LEU A 347 -139.71 -106.13 -4.75
N ARG A 348 -139.52 -106.71 -3.56
CA ARG A 348 -139.92 -108.09 -3.27
C ARG A 348 -141.43 -108.27 -3.39
N LEU A 349 -142.21 -107.39 -2.79
CA LEU A 349 -143.69 -107.41 -2.87
C LEU A 349 -144.19 -107.16 -4.30
N GLN A 350 -143.55 -106.24 -5.02
CA GLN A 350 -143.83 -106.00 -6.44
C GLN A 350 -143.49 -107.22 -7.29
N THR A 351 -142.37 -107.91 -7.01
CA THR A 351 -141.97 -109.13 -7.74
C THR A 351 -142.97 -110.25 -7.49
N GLU A 352 -143.44 -110.42 -6.25
CA GLU A 352 -144.51 -111.39 -5.92
C GLU A 352 -145.83 -111.06 -6.65
N ALA A 353 -146.23 -109.78 -6.70
CA ALA A 353 -147.42 -109.34 -7.43
C ALA A 353 -147.27 -109.49 -8.96
N ILE A 354 -146.07 -109.20 -9.51
CA ILE A 354 -145.76 -109.36 -10.93
C ILE A 354 -145.80 -110.84 -11.32
N LEU A 355 -145.28 -111.75 -10.50
CA LEU A 355 -145.34 -113.19 -10.78
C LEU A 355 -146.78 -113.71 -10.82
N ASP A 356 -147.65 -113.22 -9.93
CA ASP A 356 -149.08 -113.59 -9.92
C ASP A 356 -149.83 -113.05 -11.16
N VAL A 357 -149.49 -111.83 -11.61
CA VAL A 357 -150.00 -111.25 -12.86
C VAL A 357 -149.43 -111.97 -14.09
N GLN A 358 -148.14 -112.33 -14.09
CA GLN A 358 -147.48 -113.06 -15.18
C GLN A 358 -148.05 -114.47 -15.35
N GLN A 359 -148.40 -115.17 -14.27
CA GLN A 359 -149.10 -116.46 -14.39
C GLN A 359 -150.49 -116.29 -15.05
N LYS A 360 -151.24 -115.24 -14.68
CA LYS A 360 -152.55 -114.95 -15.26
C LYS A 360 -152.47 -114.46 -16.72
N SER A 361 -151.44 -113.68 -17.07
CA SER A 361 -151.22 -113.19 -18.43
C SER A 361 -150.64 -114.26 -19.35
N GLY A 362 -149.72 -115.09 -18.87
CA GLY A 362 -149.14 -116.20 -19.63
C GLY A 362 -150.19 -117.23 -20.06
N LEU A 363 -151.17 -117.52 -19.21
CA LEU A 363 -152.33 -118.34 -19.58
C LEU A 363 -153.19 -117.71 -20.70
N LYS A 364 -153.17 -116.37 -20.83
CA LYS A 364 -153.89 -115.63 -21.87
C LYS A 364 -153.10 -115.53 -23.17
N GLU A 365 -151.78 -115.31 -23.09
CA GLU A 365 -150.86 -115.27 -24.24
C GLU A 365 -150.82 -116.62 -24.96
N LEU A 366 -150.70 -117.72 -24.22
CA LEU A 366 -150.64 -119.06 -24.79
C LEU A 366 -151.93 -119.42 -25.57
N LEU A 367 -153.06 -118.81 -25.19
CA LEU A 367 -154.34 -118.96 -25.89
C LEU A 367 -154.43 -118.09 -27.15
N LEU A 368 -153.76 -116.93 -27.17
CA LEU A 368 -153.66 -116.05 -28.32
C LEU A 368 -152.63 -116.54 -29.35
N GLU A 369 -151.50 -117.07 -28.91
CA GLU A 369 -150.51 -117.73 -29.78
C GLU A 369 -151.14 -118.89 -30.55
N ARG A 370 -151.98 -119.69 -29.89
CA ARG A 370 -152.76 -120.75 -30.55
C ARG A 370 -153.70 -120.24 -31.65
N LYS A 371 -154.18 -118.99 -31.56
CA LYS A 371 -155.02 -118.37 -32.60
C LYS A 371 -154.20 -117.76 -33.72
N LEU A 372 -153.07 -117.14 -33.40
CA LEU A 372 -152.16 -116.53 -34.37
C LEU A 372 -151.47 -117.58 -35.25
N ALA A 373 -151.01 -118.69 -34.67
CA ALA A 373 -150.41 -119.78 -35.42
C ALA A 373 -151.39 -120.37 -36.46
N ALA A 374 -152.66 -120.54 -36.09
CA ALA A 374 -153.68 -121.04 -37.02
C ALA A 374 -153.96 -120.07 -38.19
N LEU A 375 -153.87 -118.75 -37.95
CA LEU A 375 -154.05 -117.73 -38.98
C LEU A 375 -152.85 -117.64 -39.92
N ALA A 376 -151.63 -117.73 -39.37
CA ALA A 376 -150.40 -117.76 -40.18
C ALA A 376 -150.39 -118.93 -41.17
N GLU A 377 -150.79 -120.12 -40.72
CA GLU A 377 -150.86 -121.32 -41.57
C GLU A 377 -151.86 -121.17 -42.73
N THR A 378 -152.96 -120.43 -42.51
CA THR A 378 -153.94 -120.16 -43.58
C THR A 378 -153.42 -119.17 -44.62
N VAL A 379 -152.57 -118.22 -44.23
CA VAL A 379 -151.96 -117.25 -45.14
C VAL A 379 -150.89 -117.93 -45.99
N GLU A 380 -150.00 -118.72 -45.39
CA GLU A 380 -148.98 -119.45 -46.14
C GLU A 380 -149.58 -120.41 -47.17
N LYS A 381 -150.70 -121.09 -46.85
CA LYS A 381 -151.41 -121.93 -47.83
C LYS A 381 -151.98 -121.15 -49.01
N LYS A 382 -152.42 -119.91 -48.78
CA LYS A 382 -152.96 -119.05 -49.84
C LYS A 382 -151.86 -118.47 -50.72
N GLU A 383 -150.73 -118.10 -50.13
CA GLU A 383 -149.53 -117.63 -50.85
C GLU A 383 -148.89 -118.72 -51.71
N ALA A 384 -148.87 -119.96 -51.22
CA ALA A 384 -148.36 -121.09 -51.99
C ALA A 384 -149.25 -121.38 -53.23
N GLN A 385 -150.58 -121.29 -53.11
CA GLN A 385 -151.49 -121.43 -54.26
C GLN A 385 -151.33 -120.31 -55.29
N LEU A 386 -151.04 -119.09 -54.82
CA LEU A 386 -150.74 -117.92 -55.65
C LEU A 386 -149.43 -118.06 -56.42
N SER A 387 -148.40 -118.64 -55.78
CA SER A 387 -147.08 -118.82 -56.38
C SER A 387 -147.08 -119.88 -57.49
N VAL A 388 -147.93 -120.92 -57.38
CA VAL A 388 -148.10 -121.94 -58.43
C VAL A 388 -148.82 -121.40 -59.67
N ALA A 389 -149.77 -120.47 -59.52
CA ALA A 389 -150.50 -119.88 -60.65
C ALA A 389 -149.63 -118.90 -61.47
N LEU A 390 -148.70 -118.22 -60.82
CA LEU A 390 -147.84 -117.20 -61.45
C LEU A 390 -146.67 -117.78 -62.25
N SER A 391 -146.25 -119.02 -61.98
CA SER A 391 -145.09 -119.63 -62.64
C SER A 391 -145.44 -120.52 -63.84
N ALA A 392 -146.72 -120.88 -64.04
CA ALA A 392 -147.16 -121.73 -65.15
C ALA A 392 -147.77 -120.97 -66.35
N SER A 393 -148.00 -119.65 -66.24
CA SER A 393 -148.58 -118.85 -67.33
C SER A 393 -147.52 -118.02 -68.06
N ASN A 394 -147.13 -118.48 -69.25
CA ASN A 394 -146.53 -117.63 -70.27
C ASN A 394 -147.64 -116.75 -70.87
N LEU A 395 -148.03 -115.66 -70.20
CA LEU A 395 -148.88 -114.63 -70.79
C LEU A 395 -148.37 -113.25 -70.41
N ASP A 396 -148.37 -112.39 -71.42
CA ASP A 396 -147.47 -111.26 -71.56
C ASP A 396 -147.70 -110.13 -70.55
N GLN A 397 -146.58 -109.45 -70.33
CA GLN A 397 -146.30 -108.28 -69.51
C GLN A 397 -147.37 -107.18 -69.70
N THR A 398 -147.48 -106.27 -68.72
CA THR A 398 -148.20 -104.97 -68.81
C THR A 398 -149.74 -104.93 -68.77
N ALA A 399 -150.49 -106.03 -68.96
CA ALA A 399 -151.97 -105.98 -68.84
C ALA A 399 -152.53 -106.32 -67.44
N GLY A 400 -151.80 -107.05 -66.59
CA GLY A 400 -152.29 -107.52 -65.27
C GLY A 400 -152.13 -106.52 -64.11
N ALA A 401 -151.10 -105.67 -64.13
CA ALA A 401 -150.86 -104.67 -63.08
C ALA A 401 -152.01 -103.64 -62.95
N GLY A 402 -152.76 -103.39 -64.04
CA GLY A 402 -153.90 -102.47 -64.04
C GLY A 402 -155.16 -103.01 -63.35
N ALA A 403 -155.32 -104.34 -63.23
CA ALA A 403 -156.44 -104.95 -62.53
C ALA A 403 -156.21 -105.07 -61.01
N ALA A 404 -154.95 -105.27 -60.58
CA ALA A 404 -154.57 -105.34 -59.16
C ALA A 404 -154.72 -103.99 -58.44
N ASN A 405 -154.30 -102.89 -59.07
CA ASN A 405 -154.37 -101.55 -58.44
C ASN A 405 -155.81 -101.05 -58.21
N LYS A 406 -156.77 -101.39 -59.10
CA LYS A 406 -158.18 -101.00 -58.92
C LYS A 406 -158.88 -101.72 -57.76
N LEU A 407 -158.38 -102.89 -57.36
CA LEU A 407 -158.92 -103.67 -56.24
C LEU A 407 -158.40 -103.16 -54.89
N GLU A 408 -157.15 -102.68 -54.83
CA GLU A 408 -156.59 -102.02 -53.63
C GLU A 408 -157.27 -100.67 -53.33
N GLU A 409 -157.63 -99.90 -54.36
CA GLU A 409 -158.24 -98.57 -54.18
C GLU A 409 -159.65 -98.65 -53.54
N ILE A 410 -160.45 -99.67 -53.91
CA ILE A 410 -161.77 -99.92 -53.30
C ILE A 410 -161.64 -100.32 -51.82
N LEU A 411 -160.58 -101.05 -51.45
CA LEU A 411 -160.34 -101.46 -50.06
C LEU A 411 -159.85 -100.31 -49.18
N ALA A 412 -159.06 -99.38 -49.73
CA ALA A 412 -158.65 -98.16 -49.03
C ALA A 412 -159.83 -97.21 -48.75
N SER A 413 -160.75 -97.06 -49.73
CA SER A 413 -161.97 -96.23 -49.62
C SER A 413 -162.90 -96.64 -48.46
N LYS A 414 -163.11 -97.95 -48.26
CA LYS A 414 -163.95 -98.48 -47.18
C LYS A 414 -163.32 -98.30 -45.79
N ARG A 415 -161.99 -98.19 -45.71
CA ARG A 415 -161.25 -98.01 -44.43
C ARG A 415 -161.44 -96.60 -43.89
N ALA A 416 -161.37 -95.59 -44.75
CA ALA A 416 -161.55 -94.19 -44.36
C ALA A 416 -162.96 -93.86 -43.83
N THR A 417 -164.00 -94.57 -44.29
CA THR A 417 -165.39 -94.35 -43.84
C THR A 417 -165.62 -94.81 -42.40
N ILE A 418 -164.85 -95.78 -41.90
CA ILE A 418 -164.97 -96.31 -40.53
C ILE A 418 -164.41 -95.33 -39.51
N ASP A 419 -163.28 -94.70 -39.81
CA ASP A 419 -162.63 -93.77 -38.89
C ASP A 419 -163.49 -92.50 -38.65
N ALA A 420 -164.27 -92.08 -39.66
CA ALA A 420 -165.21 -90.96 -39.52
C ALA A 420 -166.34 -91.24 -38.50
N LEU A 421 -166.92 -92.44 -38.52
CA LEU A 421 -168.01 -92.81 -37.60
C LEU A 421 -167.56 -92.90 -36.12
N GLN A 422 -166.27 -93.12 -35.86
CA GLN A 422 -165.73 -93.16 -34.49
C GLN A 422 -165.59 -91.76 -33.87
N SER A 423 -165.35 -90.72 -34.68
CA SER A 423 -165.28 -89.35 -34.17
C SER A 423 -166.64 -88.78 -33.76
N ASP A 424 -167.73 -89.19 -34.42
CA ASP A 424 -169.08 -88.72 -34.06
C ASP A 424 -169.53 -89.27 -32.70
N LEU A 425 -169.22 -90.53 -32.38
CA LEU A 425 -169.55 -91.15 -31.09
C LEU A 425 -168.92 -90.42 -29.89
N ALA A 426 -167.76 -89.79 -30.07
CA ALA A 426 -167.08 -89.04 -29.02
C ALA A 426 -167.76 -87.70 -28.71
N ARG A 427 -168.54 -87.16 -29.66
CA ARG A 427 -169.24 -85.87 -29.50
C ARG A 427 -170.46 -86.01 -28.59
N ASP A 428 -171.28 -87.02 -28.83
CA ASP A 428 -172.54 -87.24 -28.11
C ASP A 428 -172.33 -87.55 -26.61
N CYS A 429 -171.18 -88.13 -26.25
CA CYS A 429 -170.87 -88.49 -24.86
C CYS A 429 -170.59 -87.27 -23.97
N LYS A 430 -170.06 -86.17 -24.54
CA LYS A 430 -169.83 -84.94 -23.80
C LYS A 430 -171.11 -84.20 -23.42
N GLU A 431 -172.14 -84.26 -24.28
CA GLU A 431 -173.42 -83.58 -24.01
C GLU A 431 -174.20 -84.28 -22.89
N TYR A 432 -174.17 -85.61 -22.89
CA TYR A 432 -174.79 -86.44 -21.86
C TYR A 432 -174.25 -86.15 -20.44
N ASP A 433 -172.94 -85.94 -20.29
CA ASP A 433 -172.31 -85.63 -18.99
C ASP A 433 -172.54 -84.21 -18.47
N GLY A 434 -172.97 -83.30 -19.34
CA GLY A 434 -173.41 -81.97 -18.94
C GLY A 434 -174.76 -82.03 -18.22
N LEU A 435 -175.72 -82.74 -18.80
CA LEU A 435 -177.08 -82.88 -18.28
C LEU A 435 -177.13 -83.60 -16.92
N LEU A 436 -176.27 -84.60 -16.73
CA LEU A 436 -176.22 -85.40 -15.50
C LEU A 436 -175.81 -84.59 -14.26
N ARG A 437 -174.99 -83.55 -14.45
CA ARG A 437 -174.55 -82.63 -13.38
C ARG A 437 -175.67 -81.70 -12.93
N SER A 438 -176.40 -81.11 -13.87
CA SER A 438 -177.53 -80.22 -13.54
C SER A 438 -178.67 -80.95 -12.83
N CYS A 439 -178.94 -82.21 -13.16
CA CYS A 439 -179.94 -82.99 -12.45
C CYS A 439 -179.54 -83.35 -11.00
N GLN A 440 -178.24 -83.47 -10.70
CA GLN A 440 -177.79 -83.69 -9.32
C GLN A 440 -177.96 -82.44 -8.46
N GLU A 441 -177.74 -81.26 -9.04
CA GLU A 441 -177.91 -79.96 -8.38
C GLU A 441 -179.40 -79.64 -8.09
N GLU A 442 -180.35 -80.03 -8.96
CA GLU A 442 -181.79 -79.81 -8.69
C GLU A 442 -182.39 -80.81 -7.67
N LEU A 443 -181.79 -82.00 -7.52
CA LEU A 443 -182.16 -82.97 -6.49
C LEU A 443 -181.68 -82.56 -5.09
N GLU A 444 -180.66 -81.70 -4.97
CA GLU A 444 -180.29 -81.01 -3.73
C GLU A 444 -181.34 -79.98 -3.27
N ALA A 445 -182.34 -79.59 -4.10
CA ALA A 445 -183.28 -78.50 -3.78
C ALA A 445 -184.67 -78.94 -3.26
N SER A 446 -185.07 -80.20 -3.43
CA SER A 446 -186.45 -80.69 -3.17
C SER A 446 -186.59 -81.65 -1.96
N GLY A 447 -185.53 -81.89 -1.20
CA GLY A 447 -185.61 -82.36 0.20
C GLY A 447 -185.75 -83.88 0.47
N GLY A 448 -185.45 -84.76 -0.50
CA GLY A 448 -185.48 -86.23 -0.34
C GLY A 448 -184.15 -86.87 0.09
N PRO A 449 -184.15 -88.15 0.54
CA PRO A 449 -182.95 -88.86 0.99
C PRO A 449 -182.09 -89.32 -0.20
N LEU A 450 -180.77 -89.13 -0.10
CA LEU A 450 -179.81 -89.61 -1.10
C LEU A 450 -179.52 -91.11 -0.92
N THR A 451 -180.54 -91.93 -1.16
CA THR A 451 -180.37 -93.32 -1.58
C THR A 451 -180.94 -93.45 -3.00
N HIS A 452 -180.06 -93.76 -3.96
CA HIS A 452 -180.30 -94.04 -5.38
C HIS A 452 -180.59 -92.85 -6.33
N SER A 453 -179.56 -92.38 -7.03
CA SER A 453 -179.69 -91.96 -8.43
C SER A 453 -179.19 -93.10 -9.34
N SER A 454 -179.99 -93.48 -10.33
CA SER A 454 -179.68 -94.57 -11.28
C SER A 454 -178.85 -94.10 -12.49
N PHE A 455 -178.52 -92.82 -12.59
CA PHE A 455 -177.85 -92.22 -13.75
C PHE A 455 -176.34 -92.11 -13.50
N ARG A 456 -175.53 -92.46 -14.52
CA ARG A 456 -174.05 -92.47 -14.44
C ARG A 456 -173.46 -91.65 -15.59
N PRO A 457 -172.28 -91.05 -15.44
CA PRO A 457 -171.58 -90.37 -16.53
C PRO A 457 -171.38 -91.26 -17.78
N SER A 458 -171.24 -90.67 -18.96
CA SER A 458 -171.07 -91.31 -20.26
C SER A 458 -169.89 -92.27 -20.27
N GLU A 459 -168.80 -91.92 -19.57
CA GLU A 459 -167.66 -92.81 -19.37
C GLU A 459 -168.05 -94.13 -18.70
N HIS A 460 -169.06 -94.10 -17.82
CA HIS A 460 -169.60 -95.25 -17.12
C HIS A 460 -170.72 -95.99 -17.87
N ILE A 461 -171.27 -95.42 -18.94
CA ILE A 461 -172.23 -96.09 -19.85
C ILE A 461 -171.49 -96.71 -21.04
N LEU A 462 -170.51 -96.00 -21.61
CA LEU A 462 -169.64 -96.50 -22.68
C LEU A 462 -168.61 -97.50 -22.18
N ARG A 463 -168.02 -97.25 -21.01
CA ARG A 463 -167.19 -98.20 -20.26
C ARG A 463 -167.80 -98.45 -18.90
N GLY A 464 -169.04 -98.90 -18.93
CA GLY A 464 -169.48 -99.86 -17.94
C GLY A 464 -168.51 -101.05 -17.96
N ARG A 465 -167.76 -101.17 -16.86
CA ARG A 465 -167.17 -102.42 -16.35
C ARG A 465 -165.89 -102.92 -17.04
N THR A 466 -164.76 -102.54 -16.46
CA THR A 466 -163.77 -103.50 -15.92
C THR A 466 -163.11 -102.83 -14.71
N SER A 467 -163.71 -102.86 -13.50
CA SER A 467 -163.65 -103.94 -12.48
C SER A 467 -162.32 -103.93 -11.71
N LEU A 468 -162.22 -104.00 -10.37
CA LEU A 468 -163.15 -104.07 -9.24
C LEU A 468 -162.27 -104.22 -7.97
N GLY A 469 -162.44 -103.35 -6.97
CA GLY A 469 -162.34 -103.61 -5.51
C GLY A 469 -161.08 -104.28 -4.90
N PRO A 470 -161.05 -104.52 -3.57
CA PRO A 470 -162.11 -104.35 -2.58
C PRO A 470 -161.81 -103.18 -1.60
N ALA A 471 -162.74 -102.29 -1.22
CA ALA A 471 -163.94 -102.54 -0.43
C ALA A 471 -163.63 -103.29 0.87
N SER A 472 -163.40 -102.49 1.90
CA SER A 472 -163.49 -102.80 3.32
C SER A 472 -164.56 -103.84 3.67
N GLN A 473 -164.20 -104.80 4.52
CA GLN A 473 -165.07 -105.34 5.56
C GLN A 473 -164.23 -105.47 6.83
N HIS A 474 -164.72 -104.83 7.90
CA HIS A 474 -164.38 -104.99 9.32
C HIS A 474 -162.93 -104.84 9.80
#